data_AF-A0A1R1CC51-F1
#
_entry.id   AF-A0A1R1CC51-F1
#
_cell.length_a   1.000
_cell.length_b   1.000
_cell.length_c   1.000
_cell.angle_alpha   90.00
_cell.angle_beta   90.00
_cell.angle_gamma   90.00
#
_symmetry.space_group_name_H-M   'P 1'
#
loop_
_entity.id
_entity.type
_entity.pdbx_description
1 polymer ?
#
loop_
_entity_poly.entity_id
_entity_poly.type
_entity_poly.pdbx_seq_one_letter_code
_entity_poly.pdbx_strand_id
1 'polypeptide(L)'
;MKKIIIRLLIMCFIITGCMNNESLITGITNVEEKENHVTMEDVTQSLKARGAELFSMGQLDDELTVLNDVKPYAFTIGNPLEDVAKLENIYIYIFESEQVSMNGPATFKEHLETAKLAAFPFYYVQKNVLEIYFSHTTKHPKFGNVIQTALQDL
;
A
#
# COMPACT_ATOMS: atom_id res chain seq x y z
N MET A 1 -44.15 -54.45 16.22
CA MET A 1 -42.80 -55.05 16.01
C MET A 1 -41.89 -53.91 15.58
N LYS A 2 -40.83 -53.47 16.26
CA LYS A 2 -39.91 -54.03 17.25
C LYS A 2 -39.76 -53.05 18.43
N LYS A 3 -39.68 -53.60 19.65
CA LYS A 3 -39.17 -52.96 20.86
C LYS A 3 -37.64 -53.12 20.85
N ILE A 4 -36.85 -52.14 21.30
CA ILE A 4 -35.47 -52.25 21.84
C ILE A 4 -35.15 -50.86 22.43
N ILE A 5 -35.40 -50.66 23.73
CA ILE A 5 -34.48 -50.79 24.88
C ILE A 5 -33.61 -49.53 25.07
N ILE A 6 -34.08 -48.71 26.00
CA ILE A 6 -33.34 -47.69 26.73
C ILE A 6 -32.19 -48.36 27.51
N ARG A 7 -30.97 -47.81 27.40
CA ARG A 7 -29.98 -47.92 28.48
C ARG A 7 -29.54 -46.54 28.92
N LEU A 8 -30.19 -46.16 30.02
CA LEU A 8 -29.84 -45.15 31.00
C LEU A 8 -28.40 -45.42 31.51
N LEU A 9 -27.51 -44.43 31.41
CA LEU A 9 -26.27 -44.41 32.17
C LEU A 9 -26.19 -43.05 32.88
N ILE A 10 -26.67 -43.09 34.12
CA ILE A 10 -26.63 -42.02 35.11
C ILE A 10 -25.39 -42.25 35.99
N MET A 11 -24.81 -41.13 36.45
CA MET A 11 -23.84 -40.97 37.57
C MET A 11 -22.36 -41.26 37.27
N CYS A 12 -21.38 -40.47 37.74
CA CYS A 12 -21.35 -39.66 38.96
C CYS A 12 -20.83 -38.22 38.77
N PHE A 13 -21.48 -37.33 39.53
CA PHE A 13 -20.97 -36.06 40.04
C PHE A 13 -19.55 -36.21 40.61
N ILE A 14 -18.64 -35.32 40.18
CA ILE A 14 -17.70 -34.69 41.12
C ILE A 14 -17.80 -33.19 40.88
N ILE A 15 -18.78 -32.58 41.54
CA ILE A 15 -18.77 -31.14 41.80
C ILE A 15 -18.20 -31.00 43.20
N THR A 16 -17.00 -30.44 43.32
CA THR A 16 -16.67 -29.30 44.20
C THR A 16 -15.16 -29.16 44.36
N GLY A 17 -14.66 -28.04 43.83
CA GLY A 17 -13.34 -27.48 44.03
C GLY A 17 -13.42 -26.02 43.63
N CYS A 18 -13.91 -25.21 44.57
CA CYS A 18 -14.16 -23.77 44.50
C CYS A 18 -13.02 -22.96 43.84
N MET A 19 -13.35 -22.14 42.85
CA MET A 19 -13.44 -20.66 42.91
C MET A 19 -12.12 -19.90 42.93
N ASN A 20 -11.77 -19.35 41.78
CA ASN A 20 -11.40 -17.93 41.61
C ASN A 20 -11.43 -17.51 40.12
N ASN A 21 -12.65 -17.16 39.69
CA ASN A 21 -13.04 -15.93 38.96
C ASN A 21 -12.48 -15.66 37.55
N GLU A 22 -13.43 -15.57 36.59
CA GLU A 22 -13.39 -14.82 35.30
C GLU A 22 -12.49 -15.42 34.20
N SER A 23 -12.88 -15.62 32.94
CA SER A 23 -14.04 -15.20 32.15
C SER A 23 -14.11 -16.09 30.88
N LEU A 24 -15.33 -16.39 30.43
CA LEU A 24 -15.65 -16.91 29.10
C LEU A 24 -15.21 -15.91 28.02
N ILE A 25 -14.28 -16.22 27.12
CA ILE A 25 -14.32 -15.73 25.71
C ILE A 25 -13.69 -16.76 24.77
N THR A 26 -14.52 -17.23 23.85
CA THR A 26 -14.18 -17.79 22.54
C THR A 26 -13.17 -16.91 21.80
N GLY A 27 -11.92 -17.34 21.72
CA GLY A 27 -10.90 -16.69 20.89
C GLY A 27 -10.52 -17.57 19.71
N ILE A 28 -11.28 -17.49 18.61
CA ILE A 28 -10.68 -17.73 17.30
C ILE A 28 -9.65 -16.61 17.17
N THR A 29 -8.38 -16.92 17.33
CA THR A 29 -7.31 -16.00 16.97
C THR A 29 -7.35 -15.85 15.46
N ASN A 30 -8.14 -14.88 14.98
CA ASN A 30 -7.85 -14.23 13.72
C ASN A 30 -6.47 -13.60 13.92
N VAL A 31 -5.44 -14.34 13.52
CA VAL A 31 -4.16 -13.73 13.21
C VAL A 31 -4.46 -12.85 12.00
N GLU A 32 -4.82 -11.60 12.24
CA GLU A 32 -4.67 -10.57 11.22
C GLU A 32 -3.20 -10.64 10.84
N GLU A 33 -2.91 -11.13 9.62
CA GLU A 33 -1.60 -10.96 9.02
C GLU A 33 -1.32 -9.48 9.11
N LYS A 34 -0.30 -9.12 9.90
CA LYS A 34 0.15 -7.76 10.04
C LYS A 34 0.67 -7.35 8.67
N GLU A 35 -0.19 -6.73 7.87
CA GLU A 35 0.14 -6.17 6.57
C GLU A 35 1.38 -5.30 6.79
N ASN A 36 2.51 -5.67 6.19
CA ASN A 36 3.76 -4.93 6.35
C ASN A 36 3.60 -3.62 5.57
N HIS A 37 3.10 -2.61 6.27
CA HIS A 37 2.83 -1.28 5.76
C HIS A 37 4.12 -0.61 5.31
N VAL A 38 4.23 -0.33 4.01
CA VAL A 38 5.38 0.35 3.41
C VAL A 38 5.32 1.83 3.76
N THR A 39 6.45 2.37 4.20
CA THR A 39 6.59 3.78 4.56
C THR A 39 7.25 4.59 3.43
N MET A 40 7.15 5.92 3.51
CA MET A 40 7.87 6.82 2.60
C MET A 40 9.40 6.63 2.66
N GLU A 41 9.93 6.33 3.84
CA GLU A 41 11.37 6.09 4.01
C GLU A 41 11.80 4.83 3.24
N ASP A 42 11.03 3.75 3.32
CA ASP A 42 11.32 2.49 2.59
C ASP A 42 11.36 2.74 1.08
N VAL A 43 10.38 3.46 0.56
CA VAL A 43 10.28 3.82 -0.86
C VAL A 43 11.47 4.67 -1.31
N THR A 44 11.76 5.76 -0.60
CA THR A 44 12.84 6.69 -0.98
C THR A 44 14.22 6.04 -0.85
N GLN A 45 14.44 5.18 0.15
CA GLN A 45 15.67 4.39 0.28
C GLN A 45 15.83 3.39 -0.86
N SER A 46 14.75 2.69 -1.25
CA SER A 46 14.79 1.74 -2.36
C SER A 46 15.14 2.43 -3.69
N LEU A 47 14.49 3.55 -4.01
CA LEU A 47 14.80 4.36 -5.20
C LEU A 47 16.27 4.82 -5.21
N LYS A 48 16.76 5.32 -4.07
CA LYS A 48 18.15 5.76 -3.92
C LYS A 48 19.16 4.63 -4.08
N ALA A 49 18.88 3.45 -3.53
CA ALA A 49 19.74 2.27 -3.67
C ALA A 49 19.94 1.85 -5.13
N ARG A 50 19.03 2.26 -6.01
CA ARG A 50 19.04 1.98 -7.46
C ARG A 50 19.52 3.16 -8.31
N GLY A 51 20.08 4.18 -7.68
CA GLY A 51 20.74 5.30 -8.35
C GLY A 51 19.81 6.45 -8.72
N ALA A 52 18.54 6.44 -8.30
CA ALA A 52 17.66 7.59 -8.44
C ALA A 52 17.82 8.53 -7.24
N GLU A 53 18.19 9.79 -7.48
CA GLU A 53 18.13 10.82 -6.46
C GLU A 53 16.78 11.53 -6.49
N LEU A 54 16.24 11.77 -5.29
CA LEU A 54 14.98 12.45 -5.08
C LEU A 54 15.24 13.77 -4.36
N PHE A 55 14.66 14.85 -4.89
CA PHE A 55 14.66 16.15 -4.23
C PHE A 55 13.21 16.51 -3.90
N SER A 56 12.93 16.64 -2.59
CA SER A 56 11.56 16.86 -2.12
C SER A 56 11.03 18.23 -2.54
N MET A 57 9.80 18.23 -3.03
CA MET A 57 9.00 19.42 -3.31
C MET A 57 7.91 19.65 -2.24
N GLY A 58 7.84 18.78 -1.24
CA GLY A 58 6.81 18.78 -0.21
C GLY A 58 5.58 17.94 -0.56
N GLN A 59 4.53 18.08 0.23
CA GLN A 59 3.24 17.41 0.01
C GLN A 59 2.33 18.33 -0.82
N LEU A 60 1.66 17.78 -1.82
CA LEU A 60 0.70 18.53 -2.63
C LEU A 60 -0.69 18.48 -1.99
N ASP A 61 -1.46 19.55 -2.15
CA ASP A 61 -2.78 19.72 -1.54
C ASP A 61 -3.74 20.43 -2.50
N ASP A 62 -3.87 19.88 -3.71
CA ASP A 62 -4.82 20.35 -4.71
C ASP A 62 -5.74 19.21 -5.17
N GLU A 63 -6.97 19.55 -5.53
CA GLU A 63 -8.02 18.57 -5.86
C GLU A 63 -7.64 17.62 -7.01
N LEU A 64 -6.73 18.03 -7.91
CA LEU A 64 -6.30 17.20 -9.03
C LEU A 64 -5.21 16.20 -8.65
N THR A 65 -4.52 16.41 -7.53
CA THR A 65 -3.44 15.52 -7.05
C THR A 65 -3.86 14.66 -5.87
N VAL A 66 -4.92 14.99 -5.15
CA VAL A 66 -5.45 14.12 -4.09
C VAL A 66 -6.15 12.89 -4.69
N LEU A 67 -5.74 11.69 -4.27
CA LEU A 67 -6.33 10.43 -4.71
C LEU A 67 -6.88 9.67 -3.50
N ASN A 68 -8.20 9.40 -3.49
CA ASN A 68 -8.86 8.69 -2.39
C ASN A 68 -8.54 9.32 -1.01
N ASP A 69 -8.66 10.65 -0.91
CA ASP A 69 -8.33 11.46 0.27
C ASP A 69 -6.85 11.42 0.71
N VAL A 70 -5.96 10.84 -0.10
CA VAL A 70 -4.51 10.79 0.16
C VAL A 70 -3.78 11.83 -0.68
N LYS A 71 -2.99 12.66 0.01
CA LYS A 71 -2.12 13.67 -0.57
C LYS A 71 -0.76 13.07 -0.95
N PRO A 72 -0.25 13.27 -2.18
CA PRO A 72 1.05 12.76 -2.56
C PRO A 72 2.18 13.58 -1.97
N TYR A 73 3.31 12.92 -1.73
CA TYR A 73 4.59 13.59 -1.62
C TYR A 73 5.17 13.75 -3.02
N ALA A 74 5.49 14.99 -3.40
CA ALA A 74 6.08 15.30 -4.69
C ALA A 74 7.60 15.41 -4.58
N PHE A 75 8.28 14.87 -5.59
CA PHE A 75 9.72 14.95 -5.74
C PHE A 75 10.07 15.24 -7.19
N THR A 76 11.20 15.92 -7.40
CA THR A 76 11.92 15.77 -8.67
C THR A 76 12.85 14.55 -8.57
N ILE A 77 12.89 13.75 -9.62
CA ILE A 77 13.76 12.57 -9.76
C ILE A 77 14.83 12.82 -10.82
N GLY A 78 16.07 12.48 -10.50
CA GLY A 78 17.22 12.74 -11.35
C GLY A 78 18.45 11.92 -11.01
N ASN A 79 19.47 12.07 -11.85
CA ASN A 79 20.83 11.68 -11.47
C ASN A 79 21.55 12.89 -10.86
N PRO A 80 22.48 12.70 -9.90
CA PRO A 80 23.16 13.80 -9.19
C PRO A 80 23.90 14.81 -10.09
N LEU A 81 24.31 14.39 -11.28
CA LEU A 81 25.06 15.19 -12.25
C LEU A 81 24.21 15.65 -13.44
N GLU A 82 22.91 15.40 -13.40
CA GLU A 82 22.00 15.75 -14.48
C GLU A 82 21.65 17.25 -14.43
N ASP A 83 21.44 17.82 -15.62
CA ASP A 83 20.92 19.19 -15.76
C ASP A 83 19.51 19.26 -15.16
N VAL A 84 19.25 20.31 -14.36
CA VAL A 84 17.95 20.57 -13.72
C VAL A 84 16.80 20.56 -14.74
N ALA A 85 17.05 21.04 -15.98
CA ALA A 85 16.05 21.05 -17.04
C ALA A 85 15.64 19.64 -17.54
N LYS A 86 16.39 18.60 -17.15
CA LYS A 86 16.13 17.21 -17.52
C LYS A 86 15.57 16.39 -16.35
N LEU A 87 15.45 16.98 -15.17
CA LEU A 87 14.77 16.34 -14.05
C LEU A 87 13.32 16.07 -14.43
N GLU A 88 12.81 14.96 -13.94
CA GLU A 88 11.43 14.55 -14.13
C GLU A 88 10.73 14.56 -12.76
N ASN A 89 9.41 14.41 -12.74
CA ASN A 89 8.66 14.46 -11.47
C ASN A 89 8.14 13.09 -11.09
N ILE A 90 8.09 12.82 -9.80
CA ILE A 90 7.45 11.62 -9.24
C ILE A 90 6.60 12.02 -8.04
N TYR A 91 5.36 11.53 -8.03
CA TYR A 91 4.42 11.67 -6.92
C TYR A 91 4.26 10.32 -6.26
N ILE A 92 4.42 10.28 -4.94
CA ILE A 92 4.39 9.05 -4.15
C ILE A 92 3.23 9.15 -3.15
N TYR A 93 2.31 8.20 -3.24
CA TYR A 93 1.16 8.05 -2.35
C TYR A 93 1.39 6.84 -1.46
N ILE A 94 1.24 7.04 -0.15
CA ILE A 94 1.26 5.97 0.84
C ILE A 94 -0.16 5.86 1.40
N PHE A 95 -0.87 4.81 1.02
CA PHE A 95 -2.24 4.55 1.46
C PHE A 95 -2.24 3.80 2.79
N GLU A 96 -3.41 3.77 3.43
CA GLU A 96 -3.61 3.03 4.68
C GLU A 96 -3.58 1.51 4.47
N SER A 97 -3.89 1.01 3.27
CA SER A 97 -3.86 -0.41 2.93
C SER A 97 -3.61 -0.68 1.44
N GLU A 98 -3.26 -1.91 1.10
CA GLU A 98 -3.08 -2.35 -0.29
C GLU A 98 -4.38 -2.26 -1.11
N GLN A 99 -5.52 -2.51 -0.47
CA GLN A 99 -6.81 -2.45 -1.15
C GLN A 99 -7.14 -1.05 -1.67
N VAL A 100 -6.73 -0.01 -0.93
CA VAL A 100 -6.94 1.39 -1.32
C VAL A 100 -5.98 1.81 -2.44
N SER A 101 -4.73 1.33 -2.41
CA SER A 101 -3.74 1.65 -3.45
C SER A 101 -4.15 1.14 -4.83
N MET A 102 -4.77 -0.04 -4.91
CA MET A 102 -5.26 -0.63 -6.15
C MET A 102 -6.32 0.23 -6.87
N ASN A 103 -7.04 1.07 -6.13
CA ASN A 103 -8.05 1.97 -6.69
C ASN A 103 -7.46 3.31 -7.13
N GLY A 104 -6.27 3.68 -6.65
CA GLY A 104 -5.61 4.96 -6.96
C GLY A 104 -5.41 5.22 -8.46
N PRO A 105 -4.96 4.24 -9.28
CA PRO A 105 -4.83 4.43 -10.72
C PRO A 105 -6.12 4.79 -11.46
N ALA A 106 -7.28 4.31 -10.99
CA ALA A 106 -8.56 4.61 -11.61
C ALA A 106 -8.93 6.09 -11.40
N THR A 107 -8.87 6.58 -10.16
CA THR A 107 -9.09 7.99 -9.81
C THR A 107 -8.11 8.90 -10.56
N PHE A 108 -6.83 8.51 -10.62
CA PHE A 108 -5.84 9.28 -11.36
C PHE A 108 -6.13 9.34 -12.87
N LYS A 109 -6.59 8.24 -13.47
CA LYS A 109 -6.96 8.22 -14.89
C LYS A 109 -8.11 9.18 -15.19
N GLU A 110 -9.11 9.28 -14.32
CA GLU A 110 -10.19 10.26 -14.45
C GLU A 110 -9.65 11.70 -14.44
N HIS A 111 -8.70 12.00 -13.53
CA HIS A 111 -8.04 13.30 -13.50
C HIS A 111 -7.23 13.56 -14.79
N LEU A 112 -6.54 12.54 -15.33
CA LEU A 112 -5.78 12.64 -16.58
C LEU A 112 -6.65 12.90 -17.82
N GLU A 113 -7.83 12.29 -17.91
CA GLU A 113 -8.74 12.48 -19.05
C GLU A 113 -9.21 13.93 -19.18
N THR A 114 -9.17 14.69 -18.08
CA THR A 114 -9.51 16.12 -18.06
C THR A 114 -8.28 17.04 -18.15
N ALA A 115 -7.07 16.53 -17.89
CA ALA A 115 -5.85 17.32 -17.83
C ALA A 115 -5.04 17.29 -19.14
N LYS A 116 -4.64 18.47 -19.62
CA LYS A 116 -3.66 18.60 -20.72
C LYS A 116 -2.24 18.62 -20.15
N LEU A 117 -1.66 17.45 -19.91
CA LEU A 117 -0.31 17.36 -19.37
C LEU A 117 0.77 17.59 -20.43
N ALA A 118 1.84 18.29 -20.04
CA ALA A 118 3.06 18.46 -20.83
C ALA A 118 4.05 17.30 -20.66
N ALA A 119 3.74 16.33 -19.81
CA ALA A 119 4.54 15.15 -19.51
C ALA A 119 3.70 13.87 -19.65
N PHE A 120 4.38 12.73 -19.74
CA PHE A 120 3.76 11.43 -19.91
C PHE A 120 3.76 10.68 -18.57
N PRO A 121 2.58 10.47 -17.96
CA PRO A 121 2.48 9.78 -16.69
C PRO A 121 2.59 8.27 -16.86
N PHE A 122 3.34 7.64 -15.96
CA PHE A 122 3.42 6.20 -15.73
C PHE A 122 3.05 5.93 -14.29
N TYR A 123 2.29 4.87 -14.03
CA TYR A 123 1.91 4.51 -12.68
C TYR A 123 2.46 3.13 -12.30
N TYR A 124 2.84 2.99 -11.04
CA TYR A 124 3.36 1.76 -10.47
C TYR A 124 2.69 1.55 -9.11
N VAL A 125 2.12 0.36 -8.90
CA VAL A 125 1.43 0.00 -7.65
C VAL A 125 2.15 -1.19 -7.05
N GLN A 126 2.47 -1.11 -5.77
CA GLN A 126 3.00 -2.22 -4.99
C GLN A 126 2.58 -2.03 -3.54
N LYS A 127 1.98 -3.06 -2.94
CA LYS A 127 1.44 -3.00 -1.59
C LYS A 127 0.55 -1.75 -1.42
N ASN A 128 0.73 -0.98 -0.35
CA ASN A 128 0.00 0.25 -0.06
C ASN A 128 0.59 1.50 -0.76
N VAL A 129 1.44 1.33 -1.79
CA VAL A 129 2.10 2.45 -2.49
C VAL A 129 1.58 2.57 -3.92
N LEU A 130 1.32 3.82 -4.34
CA LEU A 130 1.20 4.22 -5.74
C LEU A 130 2.27 5.26 -6.04
N GLU A 131 3.06 5.02 -7.08
CA GLU A 131 3.94 6.02 -7.65
C GLU A 131 3.43 6.46 -9.00
N ILE A 132 3.41 7.77 -9.22
CA ILE A 132 3.08 8.40 -10.50
C ILE A 132 4.30 9.16 -10.97
N TYR A 133 4.89 8.68 -12.06
CA TYR A 133 6.10 9.22 -12.65
C TYR A 133 5.77 9.96 -13.95
N PHE A 134 6.18 11.22 -14.02
CA PHE A 134 5.94 12.11 -15.15
C PHE A 134 7.21 12.22 -16.00
N SER A 135 7.29 11.38 -17.03
CA SER A 135 8.40 11.33 -17.97
C SER A 135 8.27 12.36 -19.08
N HIS A 136 9.40 12.83 -19.62
CA HIS A 136 9.41 13.65 -20.84
C HIS A 136 9.16 12.83 -22.12
N THR A 137 9.18 11.50 -22.05
CA THR A 137 8.98 10.60 -23.19
C THR A 137 8.07 9.42 -22.86
N THR A 138 7.28 8.96 -23.84
CA THR A 138 6.52 7.70 -23.75
C THR A 138 7.37 6.47 -24.02
N LYS A 139 8.50 6.62 -24.70
CA LYS A 139 9.38 5.52 -25.11
C LYS A 139 10.63 5.52 -24.24
N HIS A 140 10.90 4.39 -23.60
CA HIS A 140 12.05 4.17 -22.71
C HIS A 140 12.21 5.27 -21.67
N PRO A 141 11.22 5.45 -20.79
CA PRO A 141 11.28 6.52 -19.80
C PRO A 141 12.44 6.25 -18.84
N LYS A 142 13.23 7.30 -18.56
CA LYS A 142 14.55 7.23 -17.94
C LYS A 142 14.58 6.43 -16.65
N PHE A 143 13.58 6.62 -15.79
CA PHE A 143 13.50 5.97 -14.48
C PHE A 143 12.47 4.86 -14.40
N GLY A 144 11.77 4.51 -15.49
CA GLY A 144 10.64 3.58 -15.42
C GLY A 144 11.01 2.20 -14.88
N ASN A 145 12.14 1.64 -15.33
CA ASN A 145 12.65 0.36 -14.82
C ASN A 145 13.19 0.48 -13.38
N VAL A 146 13.86 1.60 -13.08
CA VAL A 146 14.41 1.87 -11.74
C VAL A 146 13.28 1.88 -10.71
N ILE A 147 12.22 2.62 -11.01
CA ILE A 147 11.00 2.74 -10.20
C ILE A 147 10.31 1.39 -10.05
N GLN A 148 9.98 0.73 -11.17
CA GLN A 148 9.25 -0.53 -11.14
C GLN A 148 9.94 -1.56 -10.24
N THR A 149 11.25 -1.71 -10.45
CA THR A 149 11.99 -2.72 -9.73
C THR A 149 12.28 -2.25 -8.29
N ALA A 150 12.36 -0.93 -8.00
CA ALA A 150 12.51 -0.41 -6.64
C ALA A 150 11.31 -0.75 -5.77
N LEU A 151 10.11 -0.59 -6.33
CA LEU A 151 8.88 -0.98 -5.65
C LEU A 151 8.81 -2.49 -5.45
N GLN A 152 9.15 -3.31 -6.46
CA GLN A 152 9.10 -4.78 -6.35
C GLN A 152 9.95 -5.38 -5.22
N ASP A 153 10.98 -4.67 -4.76
CA ASP A 153 11.85 -5.12 -3.66
C ASP A 153 11.30 -4.79 -2.27
N LEU A 154 10.22 -4.01 -2.17
CA LEU A 154 9.57 -3.60 -0.92
C LEU A 154 8.65 -4.69 -0.37
#